data_AF-A0A397HE65-F1
#
_entry.id   AF-A0A397HE65-F1
#
_cell.length_a   1.000
_cell.length_b   1.000
_cell.length_c   1.000
_cell.angle_alpha   90.00
_cell.angle_beta   90.00
_cell.angle_gamma   90.00
#
_symmetry.space_group_name_H-M   'P 1'
#
loop_
_entity.id
_entity.type
_entity.pdbx_description
1 polymer ?
#
loop_
_entity_poly.entity_id
_entity_poly.type
_entity_poly.pdbx_seq_one_letter_code
_entity_poly.pdbx_strand_id
1 'polypeptide(L)'
;MSIPVLHASALSGVTPEQLAESAARLMDSLDTYGFEKLVNHMIPLLWRASTSATRGQEITQQVAFEADLPGYQDTMERFFLRGALTVALLEVMAQTLNLDPKLFTSQCTNEASTIHINRFPPIQRTELDEGQDQHI
;
A
#
# COMPACT_ATOMS: atom_id res chain seq x y z
N MET A 1 0.30 -11.56 -18.77
CA MET A 1 -0.57 -11.68 -17.59
C MET A 1 -0.76 -10.28 -17.03
N SER A 2 -1.99 -9.78 -16.92
CA SER A 2 -2.28 -8.44 -16.37
C SER A 2 -2.69 -8.55 -14.92
N ILE A 3 -2.20 -7.65 -14.07
CA ILE A 3 -2.59 -7.56 -12.67
C ILE A 3 -4.07 -7.15 -12.58
N PRO A 4 -4.92 -7.86 -11.81
CA PRO A 4 -6.31 -7.44 -11.58
C PRO A 4 -6.40 -6.04 -10.97
N VAL A 5 -7.47 -5.32 -11.30
CA VAL A 5 -7.68 -3.93 -10.86
C VAL A 5 -9.05 -3.80 -10.21
N LEU A 6 -9.06 -3.29 -8.97
CA LEU A 6 -10.26 -2.94 -8.21
C LEU A 6 -10.37 -1.42 -8.04
N HIS A 7 -11.57 -0.89 -8.22
CA HIS A 7 -11.89 0.49 -7.91
C HIS A 7 -12.32 0.60 -6.45
N ALA A 8 -11.57 1.33 -5.62
CA ALA A 8 -11.89 1.47 -4.19
C ALA A 8 -13.23 2.15 -3.93
N SER A 9 -13.70 2.99 -4.85
CA SER A 9 -15.04 3.59 -4.79
C SER A 9 -16.14 2.52 -4.81
N ALA A 10 -15.86 1.31 -5.27
CA ALA A 10 -16.80 0.20 -5.26
C ALA A 10 -16.97 -0.44 -3.86
N LEU A 11 -16.19 0.00 -2.88
CA LEU A 11 -16.22 -0.51 -1.50
C LEU A 11 -16.94 0.41 -0.51
N SER A 12 -17.34 1.61 -0.93
CA SER A 12 -18.00 2.59 -0.05
C SER A 12 -19.06 3.40 -0.77
N GLY A 13 -20.18 3.66 -0.10
CA GLY A 13 -21.28 4.45 -0.67
C GLY A 13 -22.00 3.78 -1.86
N VAL A 14 -21.85 2.46 -2.02
CA VAL A 14 -22.50 1.66 -3.07
C VAL A 14 -23.69 0.87 -2.52
N THR A 15 -24.49 0.30 -3.43
CA THR A 15 -25.56 -0.63 -3.06
C THR A 15 -24.99 -1.96 -2.52
N PRO A 16 -25.74 -2.71 -1.71
CA PRO A 16 -25.32 -4.03 -1.23
C PRO A 16 -24.94 -5.01 -2.35
N GLU A 17 -25.66 -4.99 -3.46
CA GLU A 17 -25.40 -5.86 -4.61
C GLU A 17 -24.06 -5.53 -5.28
N GLN A 18 -23.77 -4.24 -5.48
CA GLN A 18 -22.50 -3.77 -6.03
C GLN A 18 -21.32 -4.05 -5.09
N LEU A 19 -21.54 -3.92 -3.78
CA LEU A 19 -20.54 -4.28 -2.78
C LEU A 19 -20.23 -5.78 -2.85
N ALA A 20 -21.26 -6.62 -2.92
CA ALA A 20 -21.10 -8.07 -3.02
C ALA A 20 -20.37 -8.50 -4.30
N GLU A 21 -20.68 -7.88 -5.45
CA GLU A 21 -19.96 -8.13 -6.71
C GLU A 21 -18.47 -7.74 -6.59
N SER A 22 -18.20 -6.56 -6.02
CA SER A 22 -16.83 -6.06 -5.84
C SER A 22 -16.03 -6.92 -4.87
N ALA A 23 -16.68 -7.39 -3.80
CA ALA A 23 -16.07 -8.24 -2.81
C ALA A 23 -15.77 -9.65 -3.35
N ALA A 24 -16.67 -10.21 -4.17
CA ALA A 24 -16.44 -11.47 -4.86
C ALA A 24 -15.23 -11.38 -5.80
N ARG A 25 -15.10 -10.27 -6.55
CA ARG A 25 -13.94 -10.01 -7.41
C ARG A 25 -12.64 -9.87 -6.63
N LEU A 26 -12.66 -9.17 -5.49
CA LEU A 26 -11.51 -9.07 -4.60
C LEU A 26 -11.05 -10.46 -4.14
N MET A 27 -11.99 -11.29 -3.66
CA MET A 27 -11.67 -12.64 -3.19
C MET A 27 -11.13 -13.54 -4.31
N ASP A 28 -11.72 -13.49 -5.51
CA ASP A 28 -11.24 -14.22 -6.69
C ASP A 28 -9.81 -13.79 -7.08
N SER A 29 -9.52 -12.49 -7.03
CA SER A 29 -8.18 -11.96 -7.29
C SER A 29 -7.17 -12.43 -6.25
N LEU A 30 -7.54 -12.42 -4.97
CA LEU A 30 -6.68 -12.87 -3.89
C LEU A 30 -6.42 -14.38 -3.93
N ASP A 31 -7.42 -15.18 -4.27
CA ASP A 31 -7.27 -16.65 -4.39
C ASP A 31 -6.44 -17.03 -5.62
N THR A 32 -6.67 -16.37 -6.76
CA THR A 32 -5.99 -16.71 -8.03
C THR A 32 -4.58 -16.13 -8.13
N TYR A 33 -4.37 -14.89 -7.70
CA TYR A 33 -3.12 -14.15 -7.92
C TYR A 33 -2.36 -13.83 -6.63
N GLY A 34 -3.03 -13.82 -5.47
CA GLY A 34 -2.44 -13.39 -4.20
C GLY A 34 -2.23 -11.87 -4.07
N PHE A 35 -2.62 -11.09 -5.08
CA PHE A 35 -2.51 -9.63 -5.08
C PHE A 35 -3.56 -8.98 -5.99
N GLU A 36 -3.84 -7.70 -5.74
CA GLU A 36 -4.72 -6.88 -6.57
C GLU A 36 -4.23 -5.42 -6.58
N LYS A 37 -4.39 -4.73 -7.71
CA LYS A 37 -4.12 -3.30 -7.79
C LYS A 37 -5.38 -2.51 -7.46
N LEU A 38 -5.34 -1.77 -6.36
CA LEU A 38 -6.40 -0.85 -6.02
C LEU A 38 -6.20 0.52 -6.69
N VAL A 39 -7.25 1.07 -7.28
CA VAL A 39 -7.26 2.42 -7.90
C VAL A 39 -8.37 3.28 -7.31
N ASN A 40 -8.26 4.61 -7.48
CA ASN A 40 -9.24 5.58 -6.96
C ASN A 40 -9.47 5.47 -5.45
N HIS A 41 -8.45 5.08 -4.69
CA HIS A 41 -8.50 4.83 -3.25
C HIS A 41 -8.47 6.09 -2.37
N MET A 42 -8.78 7.25 -2.96
CA MET A 42 -8.90 8.53 -2.25
C MET A 42 -7.67 8.95 -1.43
N ILE A 43 -6.50 8.35 -1.67
CA ILE A 43 -5.23 8.82 -1.09
C ILE A 43 -4.68 9.87 -2.06
N PRO A 44 -4.69 11.17 -1.70
CA PRO A 44 -4.07 12.22 -2.50
C PRO A 44 -2.69 11.86 -3.02
N LEU A 45 -2.45 12.17 -4.30
CA LEU A 45 -1.16 12.03 -4.99
C LEU A 45 -0.12 13.08 -4.55
N LEU A 46 -0.23 13.61 -3.33
CA LEU A 46 0.67 14.65 -2.79
C LEU A 46 2.15 14.20 -2.70
N TRP A 47 2.43 12.93 -2.96
CA TRP A 47 3.75 12.30 -2.89
C TRP A 47 4.61 12.44 -4.18
N ARG A 48 4.44 13.44 -5.05
CA ARG A 48 5.54 13.73 -6.01
C ARG A 48 6.67 14.46 -5.28
N ALA A 49 7.34 13.74 -4.38
CA ALA A 49 8.55 14.20 -3.74
C ALA A 49 9.63 14.30 -4.81
N SER A 50 10.01 15.53 -5.14
CA SER A 50 11.20 15.86 -5.92
C SER A 50 12.43 15.61 -5.05
N THR A 51 12.67 14.36 -4.65
CA THR A 51 13.87 14.00 -3.89
C THR A 51 15.02 13.77 -4.85
N SER A 52 15.65 14.87 -5.30
CA SER A 52 16.98 14.81 -5.88
C SER A 52 17.98 14.53 -4.76
N ALA A 53 18.12 13.27 -4.36
CA ALA A 53 19.16 12.84 -3.45
C ALA A 53 20.52 12.81 -4.19
N THR A 54 21.48 13.61 -3.73
CA THR A 54 22.84 13.66 -4.28
C THR A 54 23.54 12.30 -4.09
N ARG A 55 24.26 11.87 -5.13
CA ARG A 55 24.97 10.59 -5.21
C ARG A 55 25.99 10.47 -4.06
N GLY A 56 25.88 9.44 -3.22
CA GLY A 56 26.98 9.00 -2.34
C GLY A 56 26.70 8.90 -0.83
N GLN A 57 25.53 9.25 -0.31
CA GLN A 57 25.20 8.98 1.10
C GLN A 57 24.30 7.73 1.24
N GLU A 58 24.80 6.75 1.98
CA GLU A 58 23.97 5.77 2.69
C GLU A 58 23.01 6.57 3.57
N ILE A 59 21.74 6.57 3.18
CA ILE A 59 20.69 7.05 4.06
C ILE A 59 20.42 5.87 4.98
N THR A 60 21.15 5.80 6.10
CA THR A 60 20.61 5.12 7.28
C THR A 60 19.19 5.64 7.44
N GLN A 61 18.21 4.78 7.70
CA GLN A 61 16.78 5.08 7.86
C GLN A 61 16.48 6.01 9.06
N GLN A 62 17.48 6.79 9.47
CA GLN A 62 17.42 7.97 10.28
C GLN A 62 16.57 8.97 9.52
N VAL A 63 15.32 9.10 9.97
CA VAL A 63 14.30 10.10 9.60
C VAL A 63 14.97 11.25 8.88
N ALA A 64 14.73 11.41 7.57
CA ALA A 64 15.15 12.61 6.86
C ALA A 64 14.68 13.79 7.71
N PHE A 65 15.63 14.52 8.30
CA PHE A 65 15.30 15.52 9.28
C PHE A 65 14.40 16.56 8.59
N GLU A 66 13.47 17.16 9.33
CA GLU A 66 12.61 18.23 8.83
C GLU A 66 13.42 19.36 8.14
N ALA A 67 14.70 19.49 8.47
CA ALA A 67 15.64 20.38 7.80
C ALA A 67 15.91 20.01 6.32
N ASP A 68 16.01 18.72 5.98
CA ASP A 68 16.32 18.23 4.64
C ASP A 68 15.07 18.04 3.79
N LEU A 69 13.95 17.66 4.43
CA LEU A 69 12.65 17.47 3.78
C LEU A 69 11.52 18.10 4.62
N PRO A 70 11.32 19.42 4.54
CA PRO A 70 10.23 20.09 5.25
C PRO A 70 8.87 19.49 4.91
N GLY A 71 8.07 19.16 5.92
CA GLY A 71 6.75 18.56 5.82
C GLY A 71 6.77 17.03 5.64
N TYR A 72 7.94 16.39 5.61
CA TYR A 72 8.04 14.94 5.46
C TYR A 72 7.37 14.20 6.61
N GLN A 73 7.66 14.57 7.86
CA GLN A 73 7.10 13.88 9.02
C GLN A 73 5.57 14.01 9.06
N ASP A 74 5.03 15.23 8.95
CA ASP A 74 3.58 15.47 8.91
C ASP A 74 2.91 14.72 7.75
N THR A 75 3.56 14.65 6.59
CA THR A 75 3.05 13.86 5.45
C THR A 75 3.00 12.38 5.76
N MET A 76 4.07 11.82 6.34
CA MET A 76 4.15 10.39 6.69
C MET A 76 3.16 10.03 7.79
N GLU A 77 2.99 10.87 8.81
CA GLU A 77 1.99 10.69 9.86
C GLU A 77 0.56 10.73 9.30
N ARG A 78 0.25 11.71 8.45
CA ARG A 78 -1.07 11.77 7.78
C ARG A 78 -1.31 10.59 6.87
N PHE A 79 -0.28 10.08 6.19
CA PHE A 79 -0.39 8.89 5.37
C PHE A 79 -0.64 7.65 6.24
N PHE A 80 0.11 7.51 7.35
CA PHE A 80 -0.06 6.41 8.30
C PHE A 80 -1.47 6.37 8.89
N LEU A 81 -2.02 7.55 9.24
CA LEU A 81 -3.38 7.69 9.77
C LEU A 81 -4.48 7.36 8.75
N ARG A 82 -4.15 7.15 7.46
CA ARG A 82 -5.11 6.72 6.41
C ARG A 82 -5.34 5.21 6.36
N GLY A 83 -4.99 4.47 7.41
CA GLY A 83 -5.28 3.04 7.58
C GLY A 83 -6.76 2.65 7.47
N ALA A 84 -7.69 3.62 7.45
CA ALA A 84 -9.13 3.40 7.26
C ALA A 84 -9.45 2.57 5.99
N LEU A 85 -8.66 2.70 4.93
CA LEU A 85 -8.83 1.88 3.72
C LEU A 85 -8.53 0.40 3.97
N THR A 86 -7.43 0.11 4.66
CA THR A 86 -7.06 -1.26 5.04
C THR A 86 -8.12 -1.88 5.94
N VAL A 87 -8.62 -1.11 6.91
CA VAL A 87 -9.73 -1.53 7.77
C VAL A 87 -10.96 -1.89 6.93
N ALA A 88 -11.39 -1.02 6.02
CA ALA A 88 -12.54 -1.28 5.15
C ALA A 88 -12.37 -2.54 4.29
N LEU A 89 -11.17 -2.75 3.72
CA LEU A 89 -10.86 -3.96 2.95
C LEU A 89 -10.98 -5.23 3.80
N LEU A 90 -10.44 -5.21 5.03
CA LEU A 90 -10.53 -6.33 5.95
C LEU A 90 -11.98 -6.65 6.34
N GLU A 91 -12.81 -5.62 6.58
CA GLU A 91 -14.22 -5.84 6.90
C GLU A 91 -14.98 -6.46 5.73
N VAL A 92 -14.71 -6.01 4.50
CA VAL A 92 -15.30 -6.58 3.27
C VAL A 92 -14.87 -8.04 3.09
N MET A 93 -13.60 -8.37 3.32
CA MET A 93 -13.12 -9.75 3.27
C MET A 93 -13.82 -10.63 4.30
N ALA A 94 -13.93 -10.16 5.55
CA ALA A 94 -14.63 -10.91 6.60
C ALA A 94 -16.10 -11.17 6.25
N GLN A 95 -16.80 -10.15 5.75
CA GLN A 95 -18.18 -10.28 5.28
C GLN A 95 -18.33 -11.30 4.15
N THR A 96 -17.41 -11.29 3.19
CA THR A 96 -17.44 -12.22 2.04
C THR A 96 -17.20 -13.66 2.47
N LEU A 97 -16.40 -13.85 3.53
CA LEU A 97 -16.17 -15.14 4.16
C LEU A 97 -17.30 -15.55 5.13
N ASN A 98 -18.38 -14.76 5.22
CA ASN A 98 -19.49 -14.96 6.14
C ASN A 98 -19.04 -15.01 7.62
N LEU A 99 -18.07 -14.16 7.96
CA LEU A 99 -17.53 -13.96 9.30
C LEU A 99 -18.05 -12.63 9.89
N ASP A 100 -17.82 -12.41 11.18
CA ASP A 100 -18.04 -11.08 11.80
C ASP A 100 -17.18 -10.05 11.03
N PRO A 101 -17.77 -8.96 10.48
CA PRO A 101 -17.03 -7.91 9.79
C PRO A 101 -15.82 -7.40 10.58
N LYS A 102 -15.93 -7.35 11.92
CA LYS A 102 -14.88 -6.83 12.79
C LYS A 102 -13.86 -7.87 13.21
N LEU A 103 -13.99 -9.12 12.74
CA LEU A 103 -13.11 -10.21 13.15
C LEU A 103 -11.65 -9.91 12.87
N PHE A 104 -11.32 -9.45 11.66
CA PHE A 104 -9.95 -9.12 11.30
C PHE A 104 -9.50 -7.80 11.90
N THR A 105 -10.35 -6.77 11.87
CA THR A 105 -9.98 -5.43 12.34
C THR A 105 -9.81 -5.36 13.85
N SER A 106 -10.52 -6.19 14.62
CA SER A 106 -10.32 -6.31 16.07
C SER A 106 -8.94 -6.89 16.46
N GLN A 107 -8.30 -7.63 15.55
CA GLN A 107 -6.95 -8.17 15.73
C GLN A 107 -5.87 -7.21 15.23
N CYS A 108 -6.24 -6.27 14.35
CA CYS A 108 -5.37 -5.20 13.90
C CYS A 108 -5.33 -4.06 14.92
N THR A 109 -4.51 -4.20 15.97
CA THR A 109 -4.22 -3.07 16.86
C THR A 109 -3.41 -2.02 16.10
N ASN A 110 -3.66 -0.73 16.37
CA ASN A 110 -2.98 0.41 15.72
C ASN A 110 -1.44 0.45 15.94
N GLU A 111 -0.89 -0.54 16.63
CA GLU A 111 0.50 -0.58 17.08
C GLU A 111 1.44 -1.30 16.11
N ALA A 112 0.91 -2.03 15.11
CA ALA A 112 1.72 -2.94 14.28
C ALA A 112 1.80 -2.59 12.78
N SER A 113 1.34 -1.42 12.35
CA SER A 113 1.55 -0.97 10.97
C SER A 113 2.96 -0.41 10.81
N THR A 114 3.67 -0.81 9.75
CA THR A 114 4.99 -0.27 9.40
C THR A 114 4.95 0.27 7.98
N ILE A 115 5.61 1.41 7.75
CA ILE A 115 5.83 1.92 6.40
C ILE A 115 7.26 1.59 6.01
N HIS A 116 7.40 0.86 4.90
CA HIS A 116 8.69 0.56 4.32
C HIS A 116 8.88 1.37 3.03
N ILE A 117 9.90 2.23 3.00
CA ILE A 117 10.27 3.01 1.82
C ILE A 117 11.42 2.29 1.14
N ASN A 118 11.12 1.67 -0.02
CA ASN A 118 12.14 1.02 -0.82
C ASN A 118 12.90 2.06 -1.65
N ARG A 119 14.24 2.02 -1.58
CA ARG A 119 15.13 2.79 -2.45
C ARG A 119 15.86 1.83 -3.37
N PHE A 120 15.62 1.94 -4.67
CA PHE A 120 16.33 1.18 -5.70
C PHE A 120 17.36 2.11 -6.37
N PRO A 121 18.65 2.05 -5.97
CA PRO A 121 19.68 2.87 -6.60
C PRO A 121 19.86 2.46 -8.07
N PRO A 122 20.36 3.36 -8.93
CA PRO A 122 20.75 2.99 -10.28
C PRO A 122 21.81 1.88 -10.24
N ILE A 123 21.57 0.80 -10.97
CA ILE A 123 22.47 -0.36 -11.13
C ILE A 123 22.86 -0.50 -12.60
N GLN A 124 24.06 -1.02 -12.87
CA GLN A 124 24.45 -1.31 -14.25
C GLN A 124 23.66 -2.51 -14.77
N ARG A 125 23.16 -2.42 -16.01
CA ARG A 125 22.37 -3.52 -16.61
C ARG A 125 23.15 -4.85 -16.65
N THR A 126 24.46 -4.79 -16.86
CA THR A 126 25.32 -5.98 -16.87
C THR A 126 25.31 -6.71 -15.52
N GLU A 127 25.27 -5.98 -14.41
CA GLU A 127 25.21 -6.56 -13.05
C GLU A 127 23.86 -7.26 -12.81
N LEU A 128 22.77 -6.71 -13.34
CA LEU A 128 21.45 -7.35 -13.35
C LEU A 128 21.44 -8.63 -14.20
N ASP A 129 21.99 -8.57 -15.41
CA ASP A 129 21.99 -9.69 -16.36
C ASP A 129 22.84 -10.87 -15.85
N GLU A 130 23.88 -10.59 -15.07
CA GLU A 130 24.75 -11.60 -14.45
C GLU A 130 24.18 -12.21 -13.16
N GLY A 131 23.02 -11.71 -12.68
CA GLY A 131 22.37 -12.19 -11.46
C GLY A 131 23.18 -11.95 -10.19
N GLN A 132 24.08 -10.96 -10.19
CA GLN A 132 24.94 -10.65 -9.04
C GLN A 132 24.29 -9.73 -8.01
N ASP A 133 22.99 -9.46 -8.13
CA ASP A 133 22.29 -8.58 -7.21
C ASP A 133 22.07 -9.30 -5.87
N GLN A 134 22.81 -8.92 -4.83
CA GLN A 134 22.69 -9.47 -3.47
C GLN A 134 21.45 -8.95 -2.72
N HIS A 135 20.62 -8.13 -3.38
CA HIS A 135 19.55 -7.36 -2.75
C HIS A 135 18.14 -7.71 -3.24
N ILE A 136 17.97 -8.81 -3.99
CA ILE A 136 16.64 -9.36 -4.36
C ILE A 136 16.34 -10.60 -3.51
#